data_AF-A0A2V9HP89-F1
#
_entry.id   AF-A0A2V9HP89-F1
#
_cell.length_a   1.000
_cell.length_b   1.000
_cell.length_c   1.000
_cell.angle_alpha   90.00
_cell.angle_beta   90.00
_cell.angle_gamma   90.00
#
_symmetry.space_group_name_H-M   'P 1'
#
loop_
_entity.id
_entity.type
_entity.pdbx_description
1 polymer ?
#
loop_
_entity_poly.entity_id
_entity_poly.type
_entity_poly.pdbx_seq_one_letter_code
_entity_poly.pdbx_strand_id
1 'polypeptide(L)'
;MLHIRSRTGTSRRAAFILPASHRFSCAAIVTTLFAACALLVPAEAQRGHPATRKNQPGRSAAADGRKLFDSVCATCHGLDGRGGERGPNIATRP
;
A
#
# COMPACT_ATOMS: atom_id res chain seq x y z
N MET A 1 -12.57 64.84 -33.99
CA MET A 1 -13.47 64.71 -32.82
C MET A 1 -13.05 63.43 -32.09
N LEU A 2 -12.23 63.51 -31.04
CA LEU A 2 -12.64 63.46 -29.63
C LEU A 2 -13.55 62.23 -29.36
N HIS A 3 -13.24 61.24 -28.53
CA HIS A 3 -12.50 61.27 -27.27
C HIS A 3 -11.95 59.89 -26.90
N ILE A 4 -10.68 59.88 -26.48
CA ILE A 4 -10.12 58.92 -25.52
C ILE A 4 -10.84 59.10 -24.17
N ARG A 5 -11.18 57.98 -23.51
CA ARG A 5 -11.46 57.87 -22.07
C ARG A 5 -11.03 56.47 -21.63
N SER A 6 -9.80 56.31 -21.14
CA SER A 6 -9.35 56.41 -19.73
C SER A 6 -9.96 55.29 -18.86
N ARG A 7 -9.15 54.28 -18.48
CA ARG A 7 -8.56 54.08 -17.13
C ARG A 7 -9.59 54.31 -16.01
N THR A 8 -9.90 53.34 -15.15
CA THR A 8 -9.06 52.68 -14.12
C THR A 8 -9.92 51.53 -13.55
N GLY A 9 -9.42 50.38 -13.08
CA GLY A 9 -8.29 50.18 -12.19
C GLY A 9 -8.80 50.16 -10.74
N THR A 10 -8.83 48.98 -10.11
CA THR A 10 -8.61 48.68 -8.67
C THR A 10 -9.24 47.32 -8.34
N SER A 11 -8.41 46.27 -8.35
CA SER A 11 -7.84 45.74 -7.11
C SER A 11 -8.76 44.74 -6.38
N ARG A 12 -9.06 43.62 -7.04
CA ARG A 12 -9.29 42.32 -6.34
C ARG A 12 -7.95 41.75 -5.85
N ARG A 13 -7.13 42.55 -5.19
CA ARG A 13 -5.77 42.18 -4.73
C ARG A 13 -5.66 42.07 -3.20
N ALA A 14 -6.77 41.88 -2.48
CA ALA A 14 -6.78 41.81 -1.01
C ALA A 14 -7.14 40.44 -0.43
N ALA A 15 -7.18 39.35 -1.22
CA ALA A 15 -7.62 38.04 -0.72
C ALA A 15 -6.71 36.83 -1.08
N PHE A 16 -5.52 37.05 -1.63
CA PHE A 16 -4.67 35.93 -2.11
C PHE A 16 -3.29 35.79 -1.44
N ILE A 17 -2.95 36.64 -0.46
CA ILE A 17 -1.59 36.67 0.13
C ILE A 17 -1.48 35.84 1.43
N LEU A 18 -2.57 35.30 1.99
CA LEU A 18 -2.54 34.57 3.28
C LEU A 18 -2.65 33.02 3.30
N PRO A 19 -2.63 32.22 2.19
CA PRO A 19 -2.59 30.76 2.33
C PRO A 19 -1.20 30.14 2.12
N ALA A 20 -0.18 30.93 1.78
CA ALA A 20 1.15 30.41 1.45
C ALA A 20 2.02 30.13 2.69
N SER A 21 2.07 31.05 3.66
CA SER A 21 3.01 30.97 4.81
C SER A 21 2.76 29.77 5.73
N HIS A 22 1.51 29.38 5.98
CA HIS A 22 1.19 28.22 6.83
C HIS A 22 1.51 26.87 6.18
N ARG A 23 1.36 26.78 4.85
CA ARG A 23 1.68 25.55 4.10
C ARG A 23 3.19 25.32 4.02
N PHE A 24 3.96 26.41 3.91
CA PHE A 24 5.43 26.34 3.98
C PHE A 24 5.93 25.99 5.38
N SER A 25 5.34 26.55 6.43
CA SER A 25 5.71 26.21 7.81
C SER A 25 5.39 24.75 8.16
N CYS A 26 4.21 24.23 7.77
CA CYS A 26 3.89 22.83 8.00
C CYS A 26 4.80 21.87 7.21
N ALA A 27 5.14 22.20 5.97
CA ALA A 27 6.04 21.39 5.17
C ALA A 27 7.45 21.31 5.79
N ALA A 28 7.98 22.42 6.29
CA ALA A 28 9.29 22.46 6.94
C ALA A 28 9.32 21.68 8.26
N ILE A 29 8.24 21.72 9.06
CA ILE A 29 8.15 20.97 10.31
C ILE A 29 8.06 19.45 10.02
N VAL A 30 7.25 19.05 9.04
CA VAL A 30 7.09 17.63 8.70
C VAL A 30 8.39 17.04 8.14
N THR A 31 9.10 17.77 7.27
CA THR A 31 10.37 17.29 6.70
C THR A 31 11.50 17.22 7.74
N THR A 32 11.59 18.18 8.64
CA THR A 32 12.58 18.17 9.73
C THR A 32 12.32 17.05 10.73
N LEU A 33 11.06 16.81 11.12
CA LEU A 33 10.69 15.69 12.00
C LEU A 33 11.02 14.33 11.38
N PHE A 34 10.69 14.14 10.09
CA PHE A 34 10.97 12.88 9.39
C PHE A 34 12.48 12.63 9.26
N ALA A 35 13.26 13.66 8.89
CA ALA A 35 14.71 13.57 8.79
C ALA A 35 15.38 13.30 10.15
N ALA A 36 14.89 13.94 11.23
CA ALA A 36 15.37 13.68 12.58
C ALA A 36 15.10 12.23 13.02
N CYS A 37 13.89 11.71 12.79
CA CYS A 37 13.58 10.30 13.06
C CYS A 37 14.49 9.34 12.29
N ALA A 38 14.79 9.63 11.03
CA ALA A 38 15.68 8.80 10.22
C ALA A 38 17.13 8.75 10.75
N LEU A 39 17.59 9.82 11.42
CA LEU A 39 18.92 9.89 12.04
C LEU A 39 18.98 9.20 13.41
N LEU A 40 17.87 9.17 14.16
CA LEU A 40 17.81 8.53 15.48
C LEU A 40 17.51 7.04 15.42
N VAL A 41 16.88 6.53 14.35
CA VAL A 41 16.60 5.10 14.20
C VAL A 41 17.87 4.38 13.72
N PRO A 42 18.39 3.40 14.47
CA PRO A 42 19.54 2.64 14.02
C PRO A 42 19.19 1.86 12.75
N ALA A 43 20.07 1.90 11.75
CA ALA A 43 19.85 1.33 10.41
C ALA A 43 19.55 -0.19 10.41
N GLU A 44 19.73 -0.86 11.54
CA GLU A 44 19.32 -2.25 11.75
C GLU A 44 17.80 -2.49 11.76
N ALA A 45 16.95 -1.46 11.90
CA ALA A 45 15.50 -1.60 11.68
C ALA A 45 15.12 -1.83 10.21
N GLN A 46 16.05 -1.58 9.28
CA GLN A 46 15.90 -1.77 7.83
C GLN A 46 16.53 -3.09 7.36
N ARG A 47 16.95 -3.98 8.26
CA ARG A 47 17.47 -5.32 7.91
C ARG A 47 16.31 -6.22 7.47
N GLY A 48 15.80 -5.90 6.28
CA GLY A 48 15.00 -6.71 5.38
C GLY A 48 13.71 -7.27 5.95
N HIS A 49 12.57 -6.79 5.46
CA HIS A 49 11.55 -7.77 5.10
C HIS A 49 12.21 -8.71 4.09
N PRO A 50 12.40 -10.01 4.37
CA PRO A 50 12.81 -10.94 3.33
C PRO A 50 11.65 -11.03 2.33
N ALA A 51 11.66 -10.17 1.33
CA ALA A 51 10.91 -10.34 0.10
C ALA A 51 11.55 -11.49 -0.68
N THR A 52 11.53 -12.71 -0.14
CA THR A 52 11.75 -14.00 -0.80
C THR A 52 11.64 -15.15 0.21
N ARG A 53 10.40 -15.58 0.51
CA ARG A 53 10.10 -17.02 0.53
C ARG A 53 8.61 -17.31 0.38
N LYS A 54 7.94 -16.69 -0.61
CA LYS A 54 6.53 -17.01 -0.87
C LYS A 54 6.32 -18.39 -1.53
N ASN A 55 7.38 -19.11 -1.91
CA ASN A 55 7.22 -20.47 -2.44
C ASN A 55 8.53 -21.28 -2.42
N GLN A 56 9.07 -21.60 -1.24
CA GLN A 56 10.01 -22.73 -1.14
C GLN A 56 9.28 -23.85 -0.41
N PRO A 57 8.74 -24.86 -1.11
CA PRO A 57 8.17 -26.02 -0.47
C PRO A 57 9.29 -26.78 0.26
N GLY A 58 9.51 -26.48 1.53
CA GLY A 58 10.22 -27.38 2.42
C GLY A 58 9.36 -28.60 2.72
N ARG A 59 9.95 -29.70 3.20
CA ARG A 59 9.20 -30.90 3.62
C ARG A 59 8.06 -30.57 4.60
N SER A 60 8.26 -29.57 5.46
CA SER A 60 7.23 -29.07 6.37
C SER A 60 6.06 -28.40 5.65
N ALA A 61 6.30 -27.64 4.58
CA ALA A 61 5.25 -26.97 3.81
C ALA A 61 4.27 -27.96 3.14
N ALA A 62 4.76 -29.12 2.70
CA ALA A 62 3.91 -30.17 2.16
C ALA A 62 3.04 -30.84 3.24
N ALA A 63 3.60 -31.07 4.44
CA ALA A 63 2.86 -31.62 5.57
C ALA A 63 1.78 -30.64 6.08
N ASP A 64 2.10 -29.34 6.13
CA ASP A 64 1.16 -28.29 6.52
C ASP A 64 0.06 -28.10 5.47
N GLY A 65 0.44 -28.13 4.18
CA GLY A 65 -0.53 -28.12 3.07
C GLY A 65 -1.49 -29.31 3.12
N ARG A 66 -1.02 -30.50 3.50
CA ARG A 66 -1.89 -31.68 3.65
C ARG A 66 -2.92 -31.51 4.76
N LYS A 67 -2.51 -31.00 5.93
CA LYS A 67 -3.45 -30.73 7.04
C LYS A 67 -4.52 -29.71 6.67
N LEU A 68 -4.13 -28.66 5.94
CA LEU A 68 -5.08 -27.65 5.44
C LEU A 68 -6.05 -28.26 4.44
N PHE A 69 -5.54 -29.06 3.50
CA PHE A 69 -6.37 -29.77 2.53
C PHE A 69 -7.40 -30.68 3.23
N ASP A 70 -6.95 -31.48 4.21
CA ASP A 70 -7.80 -32.43 4.94
C ASP A 70 -8.90 -31.72 5.77
N SER A 71 -8.64 -30.51 6.29
CA SER A 71 -9.57 -29.76 7.14
C SER A 71 -10.54 -28.86 6.38
N VAL A 72 -10.16 -28.36 5.20
CA VAL A 72 -10.94 -27.35 4.46
C VAL A 72 -11.46 -27.89 3.13
N CYS A 73 -10.62 -28.58 2.36
CA CYS A 73 -10.90 -28.90 0.97
C CYS A 73 -11.52 -30.29 0.80
N ALA A 74 -11.07 -31.27 1.58
CA ALA A 74 -11.44 -32.67 1.44
C ALA A 74 -12.94 -32.95 1.65
N THR A 75 -13.62 -32.10 2.44
CA THR A 75 -15.07 -32.20 2.67
C THR A 75 -15.89 -32.13 1.38
N CYS A 76 -15.46 -31.29 0.43
CA CYS A 76 -16.13 -31.13 -0.87
C CYS A 76 -15.42 -31.91 -1.98
N HIS A 77 -14.09 -31.94 -1.96
CA HIS A 77 -13.29 -32.47 -3.06
C HIS A 77 -12.77 -33.90 -2.84
N GLY A 78 -13.14 -34.55 -1.74
CA GLY A 78 -12.66 -35.88 -1.37
C GLY A 78 -11.25 -35.86 -0.77
N LEU A 79 -10.90 -36.90 0.00
CA LEU A 79 -9.60 -37.03 0.68
C LEU A 79 -8.40 -37.11 -0.28
N ASP A 80 -8.66 -37.43 -1.54
CA ASP A 80 -7.70 -37.51 -2.63
C ASP A 80 -7.80 -36.34 -3.62
N GLY A 81 -8.71 -35.39 -3.40
CA GLY A 81 -8.92 -34.22 -4.27
C GLY A 81 -9.53 -34.54 -5.63
N ARG A 82 -9.97 -35.78 -5.87
CA ARG A 82 -10.54 -36.19 -7.16
C ARG A 82 -11.99 -35.76 -7.35
N GLY A 83 -12.62 -35.24 -6.30
CA GLY A 83 -13.99 -34.76 -6.34
C GLY A 83 -15.03 -35.87 -6.27
N GLY A 84 -16.29 -35.48 -6.49
CA GLY A 84 -17.48 -36.32 -6.47
C GLY A 84 -18.74 -35.45 -6.52
N GLU A 85 -19.86 -35.96 -6.02
CA GLU A 85 -21.14 -35.24 -6.02
C GLU A 85 -21.08 -33.85 -5.34
N ARG A 86 -20.17 -33.67 -4.37
CA ARG A 86 -20.06 -32.43 -3.58
C ARG A 86 -19.12 -31.38 -4.17
N GLY A 87 -18.21 -31.75 -5.08
CA GLY A 87 -17.20 -30.83 -5.58
C GLY A 87 -16.34 -31.44 -6.69
N PRO A 88 -15.83 -30.62 -7.63
CA PRO A 88 -15.07 -31.09 -8.79
C PRO A 88 -13.66 -31.59 -8.43
N ASN A 89 -12.96 -32.18 -9.40
CA ASN A 89 -11.57 -32.58 -9.25
C ASN A 89 -10.62 -31.37 -9.19
N ILE A 90 -9.83 -31.27 -8.12
CA ILE A 90 -8.77 -30.24 -7.91
C ILE A 90 -7.36 -30.86 -7.81
N ALA A 91 -7.24 -32.18 -7.84
CA ALA A 91 -5.95 -32.87 -7.81
C ALA A 91 -5.14 -32.65 -9.11
N THR A 92 -5.81 -32.33 -10.23
CA THR A 92 -5.17 -32.18 -11.55
C THR A 92 -5.26 -30.77 -12.14
N ARG A 93 -5.93 -29.83 -11.45
CA ARG A 93 -6.00 -28.42 -11.84
C ARG A 93 -5.82 -27.53 -10.59
N PRO A 94 -4.60 -27.03 -10.33
CA PRO A 94 -4.32 -26.11 -9.22
C PRO A 94 -4.92 -24.72 -9.46
#